data_AF-A0A355UEX4-F1
#
_entry.id   AF-A0A355UEX4-F1
#
_cell.length_a   1.000
_cell.length_b   1.000
_cell.length_c   1.000
_cell.angle_alpha   90.00
_cell.angle_beta   90.00
_cell.angle_gamma   90.00
#
_symmetry.space_group_name_H-M   'P 1'
#
loop_
_entity.id
_entity.type
_entity.pdbx_description
1 polymer ?
#
loop_
_entity_poly.entity_id
_entity_poly.type
_entity_poly.pdbx_seq_one_letter_code
_entity_poly.pdbx_strand_id
1 'polypeptide(L)'
;MKNRKKKIIVSFFIELNLIFSLGLIFYYLLQLILNVDFIYVFLAVAILYYLFSYFILKKTIFKYLNDKVSQRLKILLILFGANIIFYLLVMTLNNTHSSKYSFMGMRYYPYKVHLKVDKNVQNKIDFIKNENTSAKDYIINLFDKYDVVILGERPHTENTQWDLIYYIVSDRRFIEMSGNVFTEMGSTDYQYLADEYFKTKYNSEKELDKATTKLFYLAQGYTEKKNYFTFFKRLNLLNQTLPDSLKIRENFTGINLFPPDIKTPEEFEKHNKYWNRNYDSIMADNVIKGYARIQKGEKRKKMLVITNFTHSFNLTKHKFKNLKNETTYIFDSLKGSVANVLINSIAGGKKYYSQFFLGSHNKSSWDKAFELCGNKSIGFDLEGSPFGEDQFDMNLNFSQFKYKDIYHGFIFYKSKFDWVNWTGQFPYELEDDFIDEYKRRNILYGREKANLYIQEQRKSKDYDKFVERKMNTDLFVYAKQNIKLISYQLIFILSNFLILILILRYIIKSRK
;
A
#
# COMPACT_ATOMS: atom_id res chain seq x y z
N MET A 1 36.55 29.64 -35.55
CA MET A 1 35.42 28.70 -35.31
C MET A 1 35.21 28.25 -33.86
N LYS A 2 36.24 27.85 -33.08
CA LYS A 2 36.11 27.36 -31.68
C LYS A 2 35.33 28.30 -30.73
N ASN A 3 35.47 29.62 -30.89
CA ASN A 3 34.80 30.61 -30.03
C ASN A 3 33.31 30.80 -30.33
N ARG A 4 32.86 30.48 -31.55
CA ARG A 4 31.45 30.57 -31.97
C ARG A 4 30.64 29.38 -31.43
N LYS A 5 31.19 28.16 -31.50
CA LYS A 5 30.58 26.95 -30.90
C LYS A 5 30.41 27.09 -29.37
N LYS A 6 31.44 27.57 -28.65
CA LYS A 6 31.35 27.82 -27.20
C LYS A 6 30.28 28.85 -26.82
N LYS A 7 30.11 29.92 -27.61
CA LYS A 7 29.08 30.95 -27.35
C LYS A 7 27.65 30.43 -27.58
N ILE A 8 27.44 29.62 -28.63
CA ILE A 8 26.14 29.00 -28.91
C ILE A 8 25.73 28.06 -27.77
N ILE A 9 26.66 27.22 -27.31
CA ILE A 9 26.40 26.28 -26.20
C ILE A 9 26.00 27.05 -24.92
N VAL A 10 26.73 28.12 -24.57
CA VAL A 10 26.42 28.92 -23.38
C VAL A 10 25.06 29.62 -23.50
N SER A 11 24.72 30.18 -24.66
CA SER A 11 23.42 30.84 -24.89
C SER A 11 22.26 29.84 -24.76
N PHE A 12 22.42 28.64 -25.34
CA PHE A 12 21.45 27.57 -25.25
C PHE A 12 21.17 27.18 -23.78
N PHE A 13 22.21 27.03 -22.96
CA PHE A 13 22.03 26.71 -21.54
C PHE A 13 21.36 27.85 -20.75
N ILE A 14 21.62 29.12 -21.08
CA ILE A 14 20.96 30.26 -20.42
C ILE A 14 19.47 30.26 -20.73
N GLU A 15 19.10 30.11 -22.01
CA GLU A 15 17.70 30.10 -22.44
C GLU A 15 16.96 28.87 -21.89
N LEU A 16 17.61 27.71 -21.89
CA LEU A 16 17.04 26.49 -21.30
C LEU A 16 16.78 26.67 -19.80
N ASN A 17 17.69 27.29 -19.05
CA ASN A 17 17.49 27.59 -17.63
C ASN A 17 16.34 28.59 -17.43
N LEU A 18 16.17 29.57 -18.31
CA LEU A 18 15.12 30.58 -18.22
C LEU A 18 13.74 29.97 -18.47
N ILE A 19 13.62 29.16 -19.53
CA ILE A 19 12.43 28.36 -19.84
C ILE A 19 12.09 27.43 -18.66
N PHE A 20 13.10 26.76 -18.11
CA PHE A 20 12.90 25.86 -16.99
C PHE A 20 12.43 26.59 -15.72
N SER A 21 13.04 27.73 -15.39
CA SER A 21 12.66 28.54 -14.24
C SER A 21 11.22 29.07 -14.35
N LEU A 22 10.86 29.60 -15.53
CA LEU A 22 9.49 30.04 -15.80
C LEU A 22 8.50 28.86 -15.79
N GLY A 23 8.89 27.71 -16.34
CA GLY A 23 8.11 26.48 -16.33
C GLY A 23 7.79 26.02 -14.90
N LEU A 24 8.78 26.13 -14.00
CA LEU A 24 8.61 25.80 -12.59
C LEU A 24 7.63 26.74 -11.90
N ILE A 25 7.75 28.06 -12.12
CA ILE A 25 6.88 29.08 -11.51
C ILE A 25 5.42 28.88 -11.97
N PHE A 26 5.19 28.74 -13.28
CA PHE A 26 3.85 28.50 -13.83
C PHE A 26 3.27 27.17 -13.37
N TYR A 27 4.11 26.13 -13.24
CA TYR A 27 3.64 24.84 -12.75
C TYR A 27 3.11 24.95 -11.32
N TYR A 28 3.81 25.62 -10.41
CA TYR A 28 3.31 25.79 -9.05
C TYR A 28 2.02 26.61 -9.00
N LEU A 29 1.89 27.67 -9.81
CA LEU A 29 0.66 28.46 -9.91
C LEU A 29 -0.50 27.64 -10.45
N LEU A 30 -0.28 26.81 -11.47
CA LEU A 30 -1.31 25.98 -12.09
C LEU A 30 -1.62 24.73 -11.26
N GLN A 31 -0.64 24.17 -10.54
CA GLN A 31 -0.84 23.02 -9.67
C GLN A 31 -1.73 23.35 -8.47
N LEU A 32 -1.64 24.59 -7.96
CA LEU A 32 -2.54 25.11 -6.92
C LEU A 32 -4.01 25.19 -7.37
N ILE A 33 -4.28 25.22 -8.67
CA ILE A 33 -5.61 25.50 -9.23
C ILE A 33 -6.18 24.31 -10.03
N LEU A 34 -5.35 23.60 -10.80
CA LEU A 34 -5.78 22.70 -11.88
C LEU A 34 -5.14 21.30 -11.83
N ASN A 35 -4.19 21.04 -10.93
CA ASN A 35 -3.55 19.73 -10.74
C ASN A 35 -2.96 19.13 -12.05
N VAL A 36 -2.16 19.92 -12.78
CA VAL A 36 -1.62 19.61 -14.12
C VAL A 36 -0.17 19.16 -14.03
N ASP A 37 0.24 18.09 -14.75
CA ASP A 37 1.62 17.58 -14.71
C ASP A 37 2.67 18.60 -15.22
N PHE A 38 3.84 18.62 -14.57
CA PHE A 38 4.95 19.54 -14.85
C PHE A 38 5.42 19.48 -16.30
N ILE A 39 5.40 18.30 -16.93
CA ILE A 39 5.85 18.16 -18.32
C ILE A 39 5.00 19.04 -19.27
N TYR A 40 3.69 19.14 -19.03
CA TYR A 40 2.79 19.92 -19.87
C TYR A 40 2.98 21.41 -19.65
N VAL A 41 3.20 21.82 -18.39
CA VAL A 41 3.46 23.23 -18.06
C VAL A 41 4.84 23.67 -18.58
N PHE A 42 5.86 22.82 -18.45
CA PHE A 42 7.18 23.09 -19.00
C PHE A 42 7.14 23.21 -20.53
N LEU A 43 6.46 22.29 -21.23
CA LEU A 43 6.30 22.36 -22.69
C LEU A 43 5.50 23.59 -23.11
N ALA A 44 4.41 23.92 -22.41
CA ALA A 44 3.62 25.12 -22.69
C ALA A 44 4.45 26.40 -22.49
N VAL A 45 5.22 26.50 -21.41
CA VAL A 45 6.11 27.64 -21.16
C VAL A 45 7.26 27.69 -22.16
N ALA A 46 7.83 26.56 -22.56
CA ALA A 46 8.86 26.49 -23.60
C ALA A 46 8.33 26.98 -24.96
N ILE A 47 7.12 26.53 -25.34
CA ILE A 47 6.43 26.93 -26.57
C ILE A 47 6.09 28.41 -26.52
N LEU A 48 5.48 28.89 -25.43
CA LEU A 48 5.14 30.31 -25.25
C LEU A 48 6.38 31.20 -25.25
N TYR A 49 7.45 30.80 -24.57
CA TYR A 49 8.72 31.51 -24.59
C TYR A 49 9.29 31.59 -26.01
N TYR A 50 9.25 30.49 -26.76
CA TYR A 50 9.74 30.45 -28.14
C TYR A 50 8.87 31.29 -29.08
N LEU A 51 7.55 31.21 -28.97
CA LEU A 51 6.60 32.03 -29.75
C LEU A 51 6.76 33.52 -29.42
N PHE A 52 6.90 33.88 -28.14
CA PHE A 52 7.10 35.26 -27.71
C PHE A 52 8.44 35.81 -28.21
N SER A 53 9.50 35.00 -28.13
CA SER A 53 10.83 35.32 -28.68
C SER A 53 10.80 35.49 -30.21
N TYR A 54 10.07 34.61 -30.91
CA TYR A 54 9.95 34.61 -32.36
C TYR A 54 9.11 35.79 -32.88
N PHE A 55 7.92 36.02 -32.32
CA PHE A 55 6.94 36.99 -32.83
C PHE A 55 7.15 38.41 -32.35
N ILE A 56 7.55 38.62 -31.10
CA ILE A 56 7.64 39.98 -30.51
C ILE A 56 9.04 40.57 -30.68
N LEU A 57 10.09 39.76 -30.58
CA LEU A 57 11.45 40.26 -30.71
C LEU A 57 11.96 40.26 -32.15
N LYS A 58 11.23 39.67 -33.12
CA LYS A 58 11.58 39.54 -34.55
C LYS A 58 13.07 39.25 -34.80
N LYS A 59 13.72 38.49 -33.93
CA LYS A 59 15.17 38.30 -33.94
C LYS A 59 15.49 36.85 -33.65
N THR A 60 15.81 36.13 -34.72
CA THR A 60 16.40 34.80 -34.66
C THR A 60 17.78 34.82 -34.00
N ILE A 61 18.20 33.63 -33.58
CA ILE A 61 19.41 33.16 -32.88
C ILE A 61 20.79 33.77 -33.28
N PHE A 62 20.89 34.79 -34.14
CA PHE A 62 22.17 35.22 -34.73
C PHE A 62 22.60 36.70 -34.66
N LYS A 63 21.97 37.58 -33.87
CA LYS A 63 22.41 39.01 -33.85
C LYS A 63 22.68 39.62 -32.47
N TYR A 64 23.26 38.86 -31.54
CA TYR A 64 23.45 39.30 -30.15
C TYR A 64 24.92 39.45 -29.71
N LEU A 65 25.73 40.07 -30.59
CA LEU A 65 27.16 40.27 -30.36
C LEU A 65 27.63 41.70 -30.10
N ASN A 66 26.78 42.74 -30.01
CA ASN A 66 27.26 44.07 -29.60
C ASN A 66 26.31 44.81 -28.63
N ASP A 67 26.92 45.28 -27.52
CA ASP A 67 26.66 46.53 -26.79
C ASP A 67 25.50 46.75 -25.83
N LYS A 68 25.07 45.76 -25.03
CA LYS A 68 24.53 46.05 -23.67
C LYS A 68 24.95 45.02 -22.62
N VAL A 69 26.24 45.06 -22.30
CA VAL A 69 26.92 44.26 -21.27
C VAL A 69 26.32 44.51 -19.87
N SER A 70 25.90 45.74 -19.55
CA SER A 70 25.30 46.03 -18.24
C SER A 70 23.89 45.47 -18.07
N GLN A 71 23.09 45.43 -19.14
CA GLN A 71 21.67 45.04 -19.05
C GLN A 71 21.50 43.53 -18.86
N ARG A 72 22.36 42.72 -19.49
CA ARG A 72 22.36 41.26 -19.29
C ARG A 72 22.75 40.85 -17.87
N LEU A 73 23.76 41.50 -17.30
CA LEU A 73 24.16 41.23 -15.92
C LEU A 73 23.05 41.63 -14.94
N LYS A 74 22.37 42.76 -15.17
CA LYS A 74 21.20 43.17 -14.38
C LYS A 74 20.08 42.13 -14.45
N ILE A 75 19.75 41.61 -15.63
CA ILE A 75 18.72 40.57 -15.78
C ILE A 75 19.11 39.28 -15.05
N LEU A 76 20.37 38.82 -15.18
CA LEU A 76 20.84 37.62 -14.48
C LEU A 76 20.83 37.78 -12.95
N LEU A 77 21.21 38.96 -12.44
CA LEU A 77 21.14 39.27 -11.02
C LEU A 77 19.70 39.34 -10.51
N ILE A 78 18.77 39.90 -11.30
CA ILE A 78 17.33 39.93 -10.97
C ILE A 78 16.77 38.51 -10.93
N LEU A 79 17.08 37.67 -11.92
CA LEU A 79 16.62 36.28 -11.95
C LEU A 79 17.21 35.44 -10.82
N PHE A 80 18.47 35.66 -10.46
CA PHE A 80 19.11 35.02 -9.31
C PHE A 80 18.43 35.43 -8.00
N GLY A 81 18.20 36.73 -7.82
CA GLY A 81 17.48 37.26 -6.65
C GLY A 81 16.04 36.74 -6.55
N ALA A 82 15.29 36.73 -7.66
CA ALA A 82 13.93 36.20 -7.72
C ALA A 82 13.88 34.70 -7.39
N ASN A 83 14.85 33.91 -7.88
CA ASN A 83 14.97 32.50 -7.53
C ASN A 83 15.26 32.27 -6.05
N ILE A 84 16.17 33.05 -5.45
CA ILE A 84 16.46 32.98 -4.01
C ILE A 84 15.21 33.33 -3.19
N ILE A 85 14.51 34.42 -3.53
CA ILE A 85 13.29 34.83 -2.83
C ILE A 85 12.21 33.75 -2.95
N PHE A 86 12.01 33.20 -4.14
CA PHE A 86 11.05 32.11 -4.35
C PHE A 86 11.41 30.87 -3.54
N TYR A 87 12.69 30.50 -3.49
CA TYR A 87 13.16 29.39 -2.66
C TYR A 87 12.93 29.65 -1.17
N LEU A 88 13.26 30.84 -0.68
CA LEU A 88 13.00 31.22 0.71
C LEU A 88 11.50 31.23 1.02
N LEU A 89 10.65 31.71 0.12
CA LEU A 89 9.19 31.65 0.25
C LEU A 89 8.71 30.19 0.36
N VAL A 90 9.15 29.34 -0.57
CA VAL A 90 8.84 27.91 -0.53
C VAL A 90 9.34 27.30 0.78
N MET A 91 10.57 27.59 1.21
CA MET A 91 11.11 27.12 2.50
C MET A 91 10.26 27.58 3.69
N THR A 92 9.84 28.84 3.75
CA THR A 92 9.00 29.37 4.82
C THR A 92 7.65 28.66 4.85
N LEU A 93 6.99 28.55 3.69
CA LEU A 93 5.72 27.83 3.54
C LEU A 93 5.87 26.33 3.86
N ASN A 94 7.01 25.73 3.53
CA ASN A 94 7.32 24.34 3.86
C ASN A 94 7.88 24.17 5.27
N ASN A 95 8.14 25.20 6.06
CA ASN A 95 8.69 25.07 7.43
C ASN A 95 7.70 25.50 8.52
N THR A 96 6.46 25.87 8.15
CA THR A 96 5.38 26.17 9.10
C THR A 96 4.91 24.96 9.91
N HIS A 97 5.36 23.74 9.60
CA HIS A 97 4.96 22.54 10.31
C HIS A 97 6.15 21.79 10.93
N SER A 98 5.85 20.97 11.93
CA SER A 98 6.85 20.19 12.67
C SER A 98 7.25 18.95 11.87
N SER A 99 8.54 18.77 11.60
CA SER A 99 9.08 17.49 11.12
C SER A 99 10.40 17.18 11.81
N LYS A 100 10.63 15.88 12.07
CA LYS A 100 11.90 15.33 12.55
C LYS A 100 12.91 15.09 11.42
N TYR A 101 12.49 15.17 10.16
CA TYR A 101 13.36 15.02 9.00
C TYR A 101 13.58 16.37 8.34
N SER A 102 14.84 16.77 8.23
CA SER A 102 15.26 17.95 7.50
C SER A 102 16.39 17.61 6.56
N PHE A 103 16.36 18.16 5.36
CA PHE A 103 17.48 18.14 4.42
C PHE A 103 17.68 19.55 3.88
N MET A 104 18.91 20.05 4.02
CA MET A 104 19.29 21.42 3.62
C MET A 104 18.35 22.52 4.20
N GLY A 105 17.94 22.39 5.47
CA GLY A 105 17.12 23.40 6.16
C GLY A 105 15.62 23.39 5.84
N MET A 106 15.16 22.57 4.89
CA MET A 106 13.73 22.28 4.71
C MET A 106 13.31 21.10 5.57
N ARG A 107 12.24 21.27 6.32
CA ARG A 107 11.50 20.20 6.99
C ARG A 107 10.69 19.47 5.92
N TYR A 108 10.85 18.15 5.87
CA TYR A 108 10.11 17.30 4.94
C TYR A 108 9.05 16.57 5.72
N TYR A 109 7.85 16.48 5.18
CA TYR A 109 6.72 15.95 5.91
C TYR A 109 6.53 14.47 5.64
N PRO A 110 6.83 13.58 6.60
CA PRO A 110 6.42 12.20 6.49
C PRO A 110 4.92 12.14 6.73
N TYR A 111 4.10 12.32 5.69
CA TYR A 111 2.68 11.95 5.62
C TYR A 111 1.74 12.41 6.74
N LYS A 112 2.18 13.24 7.70
CA LYS A 112 1.31 13.99 8.59
C LYS A 112 0.76 15.12 7.75
N VAL A 113 -0.23 14.79 6.92
CA VAL A 113 -1.09 15.79 6.31
C VAL A 113 -1.67 16.54 7.50
N HIS A 114 -1.16 17.74 7.76
CA HIS A 114 -1.77 18.67 8.69
C HIS A 114 -3.04 19.19 8.00
N LEU A 115 -4.02 18.30 7.86
CA LEU A 115 -5.38 18.71 7.58
C LEU A 115 -5.75 19.69 8.69
N LYS A 116 -6.18 20.88 8.27
CA LYS A 116 -6.88 21.77 9.17
C LYS A 116 -8.04 20.97 9.77
N VAL A 117 -8.20 21.04 11.09
CA VAL A 117 -9.38 20.45 11.74
C VAL A 117 -10.57 21.26 11.27
N ASP A 118 -11.27 20.72 10.28
CA ASP A 118 -12.53 21.24 9.79
C ASP A 118 -13.69 20.52 10.51
N LYS A 119 -14.92 20.89 10.16
CA LYS A 119 -16.12 20.28 10.76
C LYS A 119 -16.18 18.77 10.55
N ASN A 120 -15.69 18.24 9.42
CA ASN A 120 -15.70 16.81 9.14
C ASN A 120 -14.75 16.07 10.11
N VAL A 121 -13.52 16.57 10.25
CA VAL A 121 -12.54 16.01 11.20
C VAL A 121 -13.03 16.15 12.64
N GLN A 122 -13.64 17.27 13.01
CA GLN A 122 -14.17 17.50 14.35
C GLN A 122 -15.28 16.49 14.71
N ASN A 123 -16.25 16.26 13.81
CA ASN A 123 -17.31 15.28 14.03
C ASN A 123 -16.75 13.86 14.27
N LYS A 124 -15.68 13.49 13.56
CA LYS A 124 -14.99 12.20 13.74
C LYS A 124 -14.26 12.13 15.08
N ILE A 125 -13.61 13.21 15.51
CA ILE A 125 -12.97 13.30 16.83
C ILE A 125 -14.01 13.11 17.94
N ASP A 126 -15.13 13.83 17.86
CA ASP A 126 -16.18 13.77 18.88
C ASP A 126 -16.78 12.35 18.94
N PHE A 127 -16.97 11.70 17.79
CA PHE A 127 -17.38 10.30 17.73
C PHE A 127 -16.35 9.36 18.39
N ILE A 128 -15.06 9.45 18.02
CA ILE A 128 -14.01 8.57 18.58
C ILE A 128 -13.91 8.72 20.10
N LYS A 129 -14.04 9.94 20.63
CA LYS A 129 -13.98 10.20 22.08
C LYS A 129 -15.11 9.52 22.85
N ASN A 130 -16.27 9.35 22.21
CA ASN A 130 -17.43 8.72 22.80
C ASN A 130 -17.44 7.19 22.59
N GLU A 131 -16.68 6.66 21.63
CA GLU A 131 -16.57 5.22 21.39
C GLU A 131 -15.60 4.54 22.36
N ASN A 132 -16.05 3.45 22.98
CA ASN A 132 -15.30 2.74 24.02
C ASN A 132 -15.10 1.25 23.72
N THR A 133 -15.72 0.74 22.65
CA THR A 133 -15.58 -0.64 22.24
C THR A 133 -14.22 -0.86 21.59
N SER A 134 -13.41 -1.77 22.13
CA SER A 134 -12.11 -2.10 21.53
C SER A 134 -12.29 -2.79 20.17
N ALA A 135 -11.29 -2.73 19.29
CA ALA A 135 -11.35 -3.41 18.00
C ALA A 135 -11.63 -4.92 18.15
N LYS A 136 -11.03 -5.58 19.15
CA LYS A 136 -11.27 -6.99 19.45
C LYS A 136 -12.71 -7.22 19.91
N ASP A 137 -13.16 -6.45 20.91
CA ASP A 137 -14.48 -6.65 21.50
C ASP A 137 -15.59 -6.39 20.49
N TYR A 138 -15.42 -5.40 19.61
CA TYR A 138 -16.36 -5.16 18.52
C TYR A 138 -16.54 -6.40 17.63
N ILE A 139 -15.45 -7.04 17.19
CA ILE A 139 -15.53 -8.27 16.38
C ILE A 139 -16.19 -9.41 17.14
N ILE A 140 -15.85 -9.60 18.41
CA ILE A 140 -16.45 -10.65 19.23
C ILE A 140 -17.95 -10.42 19.42
N ASN A 141 -18.37 -9.19 19.72
CA ASN A 141 -19.76 -8.85 19.97
C ASN A 141 -20.65 -8.97 18.71
N LEU A 142 -20.08 -8.87 17.50
CA LEU A 142 -20.85 -9.13 16.27
C LEU A 142 -21.43 -10.55 16.23
N PHE A 143 -20.79 -11.52 16.88
CA PHE A 143 -21.29 -12.90 16.90
C PHE A 143 -22.57 -13.10 17.74
N ASP A 144 -22.96 -12.12 18.55
CA ASP A 144 -24.26 -12.13 19.25
C ASP A 144 -25.42 -12.06 18.26
N LYS A 145 -25.21 -11.42 17.11
CA LYS A 145 -26.23 -11.22 16.07
C LYS A 145 -25.97 -12.01 14.79
N TYR A 146 -24.70 -12.20 14.43
CA TYR A 146 -24.32 -12.79 13.15
C TYR A 146 -23.67 -14.16 13.35
N ASP A 147 -23.84 -15.06 12.39
CA ASP A 147 -23.19 -16.37 12.39
C ASP A 147 -21.83 -16.34 11.70
N VAL A 148 -21.68 -15.44 10.73
CA VAL A 148 -20.49 -15.25 9.92
C VAL A 148 -20.02 -13.81 10.09
N VAL A 149 -18.78 -13.63 10.55
CA VAL A 149 -18.12 -12.31 10.57
C VAL A 149 -16.96 -12.35 9.60
N ILE A 150 -16.97 -11.46 8.60
CA ILE A 150 -15.94 -11.35 7.57
C ILE A 150 -15.03 -10.16 7.89
N LEU A 151 -13.73 -10.39 7.98
CA LEU A 151 -12.71 -9.36 8.13
C LEU A 151 -12.05 -9.07 6.78
N GLY A 152 -12.19 -7.83 6.32
CA GLY A 152 -11.40 -7.28 5.22
C GLY A 152 -10.01 -6.91 5.70
N GLU A 153 -9.03 -7.78 5.46
CA GLU A 153 -7.66 -7.56 5.89
C GLU A 153 -6.98 -6.43 5.11
N ARG A 154 -5.93 -5.85 5.70
CA ARG A 154 -4.97 -4.96 5.04
C ARG A 154 -4.17 -5.74 3.99
N PRO A 155 -3.27 -5.11 3.21
CA PRO A 155 -2.41 -5.85 2.29
C PRO A 155 -1.75 -7.05 2.97
N HIS A 156 -1.68 -8.18 2.25
CA HIS A 156 -1.19 -9.46 2.79
C HIS A 156 0.19 -9.39 3.45
N THR A 157 1.02 -8.39 3.13
CA THR A 157 2.36 -8.24 3.72
C THR A 157 2.34 -7.55 5.09
N GLU A 158 1.23 -6.92 5.49
CA GLU A 158 1.11 -6.20 6.74
C GLU A 158 0.90 -7.20 7.88
N ASN A 159 1.87 -7.28 8.79
CA ASN A 159 1.92 -8.30 9.83
C ASN A 159 1.17 -7.90 11.11
N THR A 160 1.07 -6.61 11.45
CA THR A 160 0.50 -6.22 12.75
C THR A 160 -0.97 -6.60 12.88
N GLN A 161 -1.74 -6.59 11.79
CA GLN A 161 -3.12 -7.10 11.81
C GLN A 161 -3.23 -8.56 12.29
N TRP A 162 -2.22 -9.39 12.05
CA TRP A 162 -2.21 -10.80 12.47
C TRP A 162 -2.05 -10.97 13.98
N ASP A 163 -1.52 -9.96 14.68
CA ASP A 163 -1.59 -9.91 16.13
C ASP A 163 -3.02 -9.69 16.63
N LEU A 164 -3.77 -8.80 15.98
CA LEU A 164 -5.19 -8.58 16.32
C LEU A 164 -6.01 -9.83 16.01
N ILE A 165 -5.83 -10.43 14.85
CA ILE A 165 -6.53 -11.66 14.46
C ILE A 165 -6.23 -12.76 15.48
N TYR A 166 -4.96 -12.96 15.83
CA TYR A 166 -4.60 -13.90 16.89
C TYR A 166 -5.26 -13.54 18.23
N TYR A 167 -5.29 -12.26 18.60
CA TYR A 167 -5.91 -11.80 19.84
C TYR A 167 -7.44 -12.04 19.87
N ILE A 168 -8.10 -12.01 18.71
CA ILE A 168 -9.52 -12.36 18.57
C ILE A 168 -9.70 -13.88 18.72
N VAL A 169 -8.95 -14.69 17.96
CA VAL A 169 -9.17 -16.15 17.93
C VAL A 169 -8.69 -16.87 19.20
N SER A 170 -7.80 -16.24 19.97
CA SER A 170 -7.36 -16.74 21.29
C SER A 170 -8.25 -16.26 22.44
N ASP A 171 -9.22 -15.37 22.20
CA ASP A 171 -10.16 -14.95 23.22
C ASP A 171 -11.10 -16.10 23.59
N ARG A 172 -11.29 -16.31 24.90
CA ARG A 172 -12.14 -17.38 25.42
C ARG A 172 -13.55 -17.36 24.83
N ARG A 173 -14.13 -16.17 24.64
CA ARG A 173 -15.47 -16.01 24.05
C ARG A 173 -15.50 -16.58 22.63
N PHE A 174 -14.48 -16.29 21.82
CA PHE A 174 -14.36 -16.82 20.45
C PHE A 174 -14.20 -18.34 20.43
N ILE A 175 -13.30 -18.86 21.28
CA ILE A 175 -13.06 -20.29 21.44
C ILE A 175 -14.36 -21.03 21.78
N GLU A 176 -15.17 -20.48 22.69
CA GLU A 176 -16.42 -21.10 23.15
C GLU A 176 -17.55 -21.01 22.11
N MET A 177 -17.65 -19.91 21.33
CA MET A 177 -18.79 -19.71 20.41
C MET A 177 -18.56 -20.19 18.96
N SER A 178 -17.33 -20.12 18.45
CA SER A 178 -17.01 -20.38 17.04
C SER A 178 -16.00 -21.51 16.88
N GLY A 179 -14.76 -21.23 17.28
CA GLY A 179 -13.59 -22.06 16.97
C GLY A 179 -13.35 -22.37 15.50
N ASN A 180 -14.00 -21.66 14.57
CA ASN A 180 -13.85 -21.88 13.13
C ASN A 180 -13.33 -20.59 12.48
N VAL A 181 -12.14 -20.67 11.92
CA VAL A 181 -11.49 -19.59 11.17
C VAL A 181 -11.41 -20.03 9.72
N PHE A 182 -11.80 -19.16 8.80
CA PHE A 182 -11.72 -19.35 7.37
C PHE A 182 -10.78 -18.32 6.79
N THR A 183 -9.82 -18.73 5.96
CA THR A 183 -8.87 -17.79 5.34
C THR A 183 -8.79 -18.01 3.83
N GLU A 184 -8.64 -16.90 3.09
CA GLU A 184 -8.23 -16.88 1.68
C GLU A 184 -6.92 -17.68 1.46
N MET A 185 -6.14 -17.87 2.52
CA MET A 185 -4.77 -18.30 2.49
C MET A 185 -4.60 -19.80 2.66
N GLY A 186 -4.77 -20.48 1.55
CA GLY A 186 -4.57 -21.91 1.41
C GLY A 186 -5.56 -22.47 0.42
N SER A 187 -5.23 -23.61 -0.16
CA SER A 187 -6.11 -24.34 -1.06
C SER A 187 -6.92 -25.37 -0.29
N THR A 188 -8.22 -25.45 -0.59
CA THR A 188 -9.09 -26.51 -0.07
C THR A 188 -8.59 -27.92 -0.39
N ASP A 189 -7.84 -28.11 -1.48
CA ASP A 189 -7.25 -29.41 -1.85
C ASP A 189 -6.29 -29.93 -0.77
N TYR A 190 -5.69 -29.02 0.00
CA TYR A 190 -4.75 -29.33 1.06
C TYR A 190 -5.34 -29.14 2.47
N GLN A 191 -6.67 -29.06 2.60
CA GLN A 191 -7.32 -28.92 3.91
C GLN A 191 -6.97 -30.06 4.88
N TYR A 192 -6.76 -31.27 4.37
CA TYR A 192 -6.37 -32.42 5.19
C TYR A 192 -5.01 -32.20 5.90
N LEU A 193 -4.06 -31.53 5.23
CA LEU A 193 -2.77 -31.18 5.84
C LEU A 193 -2.93 -30.17 6.97
N ALA A 194 -3.83 -29.19 6.82
CA ALA A 194 -4.13 -28.24 7.88
C ALA A 194 -4.80 -28.94 9.07
N ASP A 195 -5.81 -29.77 8.81
CA ASP A 195 -6.52 -30.52 9.84
C ASP A 195 -5.58 -31.43 10.65
N GLU A 196 -4.57 -32.04 10.01
CA GLU A 196 -3.52 -32.82 10.67
C GLU A 196 -2.53 -31.92 11.43
N TYR A 197 -2.00 -30.89 10.77
CA TYR A 197 -1.03 -29.96 11.34
C TYR A 197 -1.54 -29.32 12.64
N PHE A 198 -2.77 -28.83 12.67
CA PHE A 198 -3.34 -28.15 13.84
C PHE A 198 -3.69 -29.07 15.01
N LYS A 199 -3.71 -30.39 14.80
CA LYS A 199 -3.91 -31.39 15.86
C LYS A 199 -2.59 -31.94 16.40
N THR A 200 -1.53 -31.93 15.57
CA THR A 200 -0.24 -32.50 15.91
C THR A 200 0.52 -31.67 16.93
N LYS A 201 1.03 -32.35 17.96
CA LYS A 201 2.01 -31.81 18.91
C LYS A 201 3.41 -32.13 18.40
N TYR A 202 4.20 -31.10 18.16
CA TYR A 202 5.60 -31.24 17.71
C TYR A 202 6.55 -31.26 18.91
N ASN A 203 7.64 -32.02 18.82
CA ASN A 203 8.57 -32.21 19.95
C ASN A 203 9.60 -31.07 20.07
N SER A 204 9.76 -30.27 19.02
CA SER A 204 10.70 -29.14 19.00
C SER A 204 10.22 -28.02 18.09
N GLU A 205 10.76 -26.82 18.28
CA GLU A 205 10.50 -25.68 17.39
C GLU A 205 10.93 -25.99 15.95
N LYS A 206 12.05 -26.70 15.77
CA LYS A 206 12.53 -27.11 14.45
C LYS A 206 11.53 -28.00 13.72
N GLU A 207 10.92 -28.97 14.41
CA GLU A 207 9.89 -29.83 13.82
C GLU A 207 8.63 -29.03 13.47
N LEU A 208 8.18 -28.14 14.36
CA LEU A 208 7.06 -27.25 14.11
C LEU A 208 7.31 -26.36 12.90
N ASP A 209 8.50 -25.77 12.77
CA ASP A 209 8.86 -24.92 11.64
C ASP A 209 8.83 -25.69 10.33
N LYS A 210 9.45 -26.88 10.26
CA LYS A 210 9.41 -27.72 9.05
C LYS A 210 7.99 -28.11 8.65
N ALA A 211 7.15 -28.48 9.63
CA ALA A 211 5.77 -28.82 9.36
C ALA A 211 4.94 -27.60 8.91
N THR A 212 5.22 -26.42 9.48
CA THR A 212 4.58 -25.16 9.07
C THR A 212 4.98 -24.83 7.63
N THR A 213 6.28 -24.92 7.30
CA THR A 213 6.81 -24.75 5.95
C THR A 213 6.14 -25.69 4.97
N LYS A 214 6.01 -26.99 5.31
CA LYS A 214 5.30 -27.97 4.48
C LYS A 214 3.86 -27.55 4.18
N LEU A 215 3.10 -27.19 5.22
CA LEU A 215 1.72 -26.76 5.07
C LEU A 215 1.63 -25.52 4.18
N PHE A 216 2.43 -24.50 4.46
CA PHE A 216 2.45 -23.25 3.71
C PHE A 216 2.79 -23.44 2.25
N TYR A 217 3.85 -24.21 2.03
CA TYR A 217 4.44 -24.40 0.72
C TYR A 217 3.47 -25.15 -0.19
N LEU A 218 2.84 -26.21 0.30
CA LEU A 218 1.85 -26.98 -0.46
C LEU A 218 0.53 -26.24 -0.59
N ALA A 219 0.00 -25.68 0.49
CA ALA A 219 -1.35 -25.13 0.50
C ALA A 219 -1.47 -23.73 -0.14
N GLN A 220 -0.46 -22.88 -0.02
CA GLN A 220 -0.63 -21.44 -0.28
C GLN A 220 -0.01 -20.96 -1.61
N GLY A 221 0.93 -21.72 -2.18
CA GLY A 221 1.54 -21.41 -3.48
C GLY A 221 2.48 -20.18 -3.53
N TYR A 222 2.23 -19.15 -2.71
CA TYR A 222 2.99 -17.90 -2.68
C TYR A 222 3.99 -17.86 -1.52
N THR A 223 5.24 -17.51 -1.84
CA THR A 223 6.40 -17.68 -0.94
C THR A 223 6.73 -16.45 -0.10
N GLU A 224 6.04 -15.33 -0.30
CA GLU A 224 6.44 -14.03 0.28
C GLU A 224 5.64 -13.61 1.54
N LYS A 225 4.68 -14.42 2.00
CA LYS A 225 3.66 -14.02 2.99
C LYS A 225 3.89 -14.60 4.39
N LYS A 226 4.98 -14.18 5.04
CA LYS A 226 5.47 -14.70 6.35
C LYS A 226 4.50 -14.55 7.52
N ASN A 227 3.60 -13.57 7.46
CA ASN A 227 2.63 -13.29 8.50
C ASN A 227 1.72 -14.49 8.82
N TYR A 228 1.24 -15.24 7.81
CA TYR A 228 0.43 -16.43 8.12
C TYR A 228 1.29 -17.58 8.68
N PHE A 229 2.60 -17.64 8.39
CA PHE A 229 3.48 -18.69 8.90
C PHE A 229 3.53 -18.58 10.44
N THR A 230 3.76 -17.37 10.93
CA THR A 230 3.74 -17.08 12.37
C THR A 230 2.35 -17.25 12.97
N PHE A 231 1.28 -16.87 12.25
CA PHE A 231 -0.09 -17.11 12.71
C PHE A 231 -0.39 -18.61 12.87
N PHE A 232 -0.08 -19.45 11.88
CA PHE A 232 -0.29 -20.90 11.93
C PHE A 232 0.52 -21.56 13.05
N LYS A 233 1.79 -21.16 13.26
CA LYS A 233 2.56 -21.60 14.43
C LYS A 233 1.85 -21.26 15.74
N ARG A 234 1.45 -20.00 15.92
CA ARG A 234 0.80 -19.53 17.14
C ARG A 234 -0.55 -20.24 17.37
N LEU A 235 -1.28 -20.52 16.30
CA LEU A 235 -2.57 -21.21 16.35
C LEU A 235 -2.40 -22.71 16.67
N ASN A 236 -1.39 -23.39 16.09
CA ASN A 236 -1.03 -24.75 16.49
C ASN A 236 -0.69 -24.81 17.98
N LEU A 237 0.18 -23.91 18.45
CA LEU A 237 0.58 -23.85 19.86
C LEU A 237 -0.62 -23.58 20.78
N LEU A 238 -1.54 -22.70 20.38
CA LEU A 238 -2.80 -22.48 21.11
C LEU A 238 -3.63 -23.76 21.17
N ASN A 239 -3.79 -24.49 20.06
CA ASN A 239 -4.54 -25.74 20.06
C ASN A 239 -3.95 -26.82 20.98
N GLN A 240 -2.65 -26.78 21.28
CA GLN A 240 -2.03 -27.70 22.24
C GLN A 240 -2.37 -27.38 23.70
N THR A 241 -2.92 -26.19 23.99
CA THR A 241 -3.39 -25.82 25.33
C THR A 241 -4.89 -26.02 25.52
N LEU A 242 -5.63 -26.27 24.43
CA LEU A 242 -7.08 -26.42 24.42
C LEU A 242 -7.48 -27.91 24.45
N PRO A 243 -8.61 -28.26 25.09
CA PRO A 243 -9.18 -29.59 24.94
C PRO A 243 -9.64 -29.81 23.50
N ASP A 244 -9.68 -31.06 23.05
CA ASP A 244 -10.00 -31.42 21.66
C ASP A 244 -11.31 -30.82 21.14
N SER A 245 -12.31 -30.68 22.02
CA SER A 245 -13.61 -30.08 21.68
C SER A 245 -13.58 -28.57 21.46
N LEU A 246 -12.53 -27.89 21.90
CA LEU A 246 -12.36 -26.43 21.81
C LEU A 246 -11.24 -26.00 20.87
N LYS A 247 -10.44 -26.93 20.34
CA LYS A 247 -9.41 -26.61 19.33
C LYS A 247 -9.99 -25.77 18.20
N ILE A 248 -9.26 -24.74 17.80
CA ILE A 248 -9.60 -23.88 16.68
C ILE A 248 -9.30 -24.64 15.39
N ARG A 249 -10.25 -24.64 14.47
CA ARG A 249 -10.09 -25.18 13.12
C ARG A 249 -9.85 -24.06 12.13
N GLU A 250 -8.75 -24.16 11.40
CA GLU A 250 -8.46 -23.37 10.22
C GLU A 250 -9.08 -24.04 8.99
N ASN A 251 -9.86 -23.29 8.21
CA ASN A 251 -10.52 -23.75 7.00
C ASN A 251 -10.05 -22.90 5.82
N PHE A 252 -9.42 -23.51 4.83
CA PHE A 252 -9.00 -22.82 3.62
C PHE A 252 -10.18 -22.53 2.71
N THR A 253 -10.18 -21.36 2.06
CA THR A 253 -11.19 -20.99 1.06
C THR A 253 -10.59 -20.85 -0.34
N GLY A 254 -9.28 -20.64 -0.43
CA GLY A 254 -8.56 -20.44 -1.68
C GLY A 254 -8.46 -21.71 -2.53
N ILE A 255 -7.80 -21.54 -3.67
CA ILE A 255 -7.66 -22.55 -4.72
C ILE A 255 -6.23 -23.08 -4.77
N ASN A 256 -6.06 -24.25 -5.38
CA ASN A 256 -4.73 -24.74 -5.69
C ASN A 256 -4.15 -23.98 -6.88
N LEU A 257 -3.18 -23.11 -6.61
CA LEU A 257 -2.48 -22.35 -7.65
C LEU A 257 -1.51 -23.23 -8.42
N PHE A 258 -0.94 -24.25 -7.78
CA PHE A 258 0.06 -25.13 -8.39
C PHE A 258 -0.33 -26.61 -8.27
N PRO A 259 -1.46 -27.03 -8.87
CA PRO A 259 -1.80 -28.44 -8.93
C PRO A 259 -0.61 -29.28 -9.44
N PRO A 260 -0.40 -30.48 -8.86
CA PRO A 260 0.76 -31.30 -9.17
C PRO A 260 0.76 -31.81 -10.62
N ASP A 261 -0.39 -31.87 -11.28
CA ASP A 261 -0.59 -32.26 -12.67
C ASP A 261 -0.19 -31.18 -13.69
N ILE A 262 -0.12 -29.91 -13.30
CA ILE A 262 0.38 -28.83 -14.18
C ILE A 262 1.89 -28.91 -14.31
N LYS A 263 2.41 -29.10 -15.54
CA LYS A 263 3.85 -29.27 -15.79
C LYS A 263 4.43 -28.19 -16.70
N THR A 264 3.61 -27.48 -17.48
CA THR A 264 4.09 -26.47 -18.44
C THR A 264 3.57 -25.06 -18.14
N PRO A 265 4.29 -24.00 -18.58
CA PRO A 265 3.81 -22.62 -18.46
C PRO A 265 2.45 -22.38 -19.11
N GLU A 266 2.17 -23.06 -20.22
CA GLU A 266 0.91 -22.93 -20.98
C GLU A 266 -0.29 -23.50 -20.20
N GLU A 267 -0.11 -24.67 -19.58
CA GLU A 267 -1.10 -25.28 -18.68
C GLU A 267 -1.36 -24.37 -17.48
N PHE A 268 -0.30 -23.82 -16.89
CA PHE A 268 -0.38 -22.88 -15.78
C PHE A 268 -1.11 -21.59 -16.15
N GLU A 269 -0.85 -21.02 -17.33
CA GLU A 269 -1.56 -19.84 -17.82
C GLU A 269 -3.06 -20.13 -18.02
N LYS A 270 -3.40 -21.27 -18.64
CA LYS A 270 -4.79 -21.70 -18.84
C LYS A 270 -5.51 -21.87 -17.51
N HIS A 271 -4.88 -22.54 -16.55
CA HIS A 271 -5.37 -22.69 -15.18
C HIS A 271 -5.62 -21.33 -14.54
N ASN A 272 -4.60 -20.47 -14.46
CA ASN A 272 -4.72 -19.15 -13.85
C ASN A 272 -5.82 -18.29 -14.49
N LYS A 273 -6.00 -18.37 -15.82
CA LYS A 273 -7.05 -17.61 -16.51
C LYS A 273 -8.46 -18.06 -16.12
N TYR A 274 -8.68 -19.36 -15.95
CA TYR A 274 -9.96 -19.88 -15.47
C TYR A 274 -10.25 -19.40 -14.04
N TRP A 275 -9.26 -19.50 -13.16
CA TRP A 275 -9.43 -19.13 -11.76
C TRP A 275 -9.57 -17.64 -11.52
N ASN A 276 -8.76 -16.82 -12.19
CA ASN A 276 -8.85 -15.35 -12.07
C ASN A 276 -10.25 -14.81 -12.42
N ARG A 277 -11.03 -15.56 -13.21
CA ARG A 277 -12.42 -15.19 -13.54
C ARG A 277 -13.43 -15.61 -12.47
N ASN A 278 -13.14 -16.65 -11.71
CA ASN A 278 -14.09 -17.30 -10.81
C ASN A 278 -13.65 -17.30 -9.33
N TYR A 279 -12.49 -16.71 -9.01
CA TYR A 279 -11.82 -16.84 -7.71
C TYR A 279 -12.74 -16.48 -6.54
N ASP A 280 -13.35 -15.30 -6.57
CA ASP A 280 -14.31 -14.82 -5.57
C ASP A 280 -15.51 -15.77 -5.37
N SER A 281 -16.06 -16.31 -6.46
CA SER A 281 -17.21 -17.21 -6.38
C SER A 281 -16.87 -18.55 -5.75
N ILE A 282 -15.63 -19.02 -5.95
CA ILE A 282 -15.17 -20.31 -5.45
C ILE A 282 -14.82 -20.21 -3.97
N MET A 283 -14.13 -19.15 -3.56
CA MET A 283 -13.89 -18.89 -2.14
C MET A 283 -15.22 -18.77 -1.37
N ALA A 284 -16.19 -18.05 -1.94
CA ALA A 284 -17.51 -17.91 -1.34
C ALA A 284 -18.23 -19.25 -1.22
N ASP A 285 -18.23 -20.08 -2.27
CA ASP A 285 -18.83 -21.41 -2.24
C ASP A 285 -18.20 -22.31 -1.17
N ASN A 286 -16.87 -22.24 -0.99
CA ASN A 286 -16.16 -22.94 0.08
C ASN A 286 -16.60 -22.48 1.47
N VAL A 287 -16.78 -21.16 1.69
CA VAL A 287 -17.34 -20.61 2.93
C VAL A 287 -18.79 -21.09 3.15
N ILE A 288 -19.64 -21.02 2.12
CA ILE A 288 -21.06 -21.40 2.20
C ILE A 288 -21.22 -22.90 2.53
N LYS A 289 -20.42 -23.77 1.89
CA LYS A 289 -20.39 -25.21 2.20
C LYS A 289 -19.89 -25.46 3.61
N GLY A 290 -18.84 -24.74 4.03
CA GLY A 290 -18.33 -24.78 5.40
C GLY A 290 -19.41 -24.39 6.42
N TYR A 291 -20.17 -23.33 6.12
CA TYR A 291 -21.30 -22.87 6.93
C TYR A 291 -22.37 -23.95 7.06
N ALA A 292 -22.85 -24.52 5.95
CA ALA A 292 -23.84 -25.59 5.98
C ALA A 292 -23.38 -26.79 6.81
N ARG A 293 -22.10 -27.18 6.69
CA ARG A 293 -21.48 -28.26 7.47
C ARG A 293 -21.49 -27.96 8.97
N ILE A 294 -21.05 -26.75 9.36
CA ILE A 294 -20.99 -26.30 10.76
C ILE A 294 -22.41 -26.22 11.36
N GLN A 295 -23.35 -25.63 10.62
CA GLN A 295 -24.75 -25.54 11.04
C GLN A 295 -25.40 -26.90 11.25
N LYS A 296 -25.07 -27.91 10.44
CA LYS A 296 -25.63 -29.26 10.59
C LYS A 296 -24.96 -30.07 11.72
N GLY A 297 -23.63 -29.98 11.85
CA GLY A 297 -22.87 -30.99 12.59
C GLY A 297 -22.10 -30.53 13.83
N GLU A 298 -21.81 -29.24 13.97
CA GLU A 298 -20.91 -28.76 15.04
C GLU A 298 -21.65 -28.13 16.22
N LYS A 299 -21.13 -28.22 17.44
CA LYS A 299 -21.73 -27.52 18.59
C LYS A 299 -21.55 -26.00 18.50
N ARG A 300 -20.36 -25.57 18.05
CA ARG A 300 -20.02 -24.15 17.85
C ARG A 300 -20.42 -23.77 16.43
N LYS A 301 -21.36 -22.84 16.30
CA LYS A 301 -22.07 -22.56 15.03
C LYS A 301 -21.54 -21.34 14.28
N LYS A 302 -20.63 -20.60 14.89
CA LYS A 302 -20.15 -19.30 14.39
C LYS A 302 -18.85 -19.46 13.61
N MET A 303 -18.53 -18.52 12.72
CA MET A 303 -17.25 -18.52 11.99
C MET A 303 -16.70 -17.13 11.70
N LEU A 304 -15.37 -17.02 11.78
CA LEU A 304 -14.61 -15.85 11.33
C LEU A 304 -14.05 -16.13 9.94
N VAL A 305 -14.32 -15.27 8.96
CA VAL A 305 -13.75 -15.34 7.61
C VAL A 305 -12.77 -14.19 7.44
N ILE A 306 -11.58 -14.45 6.93
CA ILE A 306 -10.52 -13.47 6.73
C ILE A 306 -10.10 -13.50 5.27
N THR A 307 -10.28 -12.39 4.59
CA THR A 307 -10.05 -12.27 3.15
C THR A 307 -9.55 -10.87 2.83
N ASN A 308 -8.78 -10.73 1.75
CA ASN A 308 -8.24 -9.43 1.33
C ASN A 308 -9.35 -8.37 1.28
N PHE A 309 -9.03 -7.11 1.64
CA PHE A 309 -10.02 -6.04 1.60
C PHE A 309 -10.81 -6.01 0.28
N THR A 310 -10.19 -6.31 -0.88
CA THR A 310 -10.94 -6.34 -2.14
C THR A 310 -12.02 -7.42 -2.17
N HIS A 311 -11.74 -8.63 -1.68
CA HIS A 311 -12.68 -9.75 -1.64
C HIS A 311 -13.79 -9.54 -0.57
N SER A 312 -13.51 -8.68 0.41
CA SER A 312 -14.41 -8.38 1.53
C SER A 312 -15.54 -7.37 1.23
N PHE A 313 -15.60 -6.81 0.02
CA PHE A 313 -16.63 -5.82 -0.33
C PHE A 313 -18.02 -6.47 -0.46
N ASN A 314 -19.00 -5.94 0.27
CA ASN A 314 -20.40 -6.26 0.05
C ASN A 314 -20.99 -5.33 -1.00
N LEU A 315 -21.24 -5.85 -2.19
CA LEU A 315 -21.79 -5.10 -3.33
C LEU A 315 -23.26 -5.46 -3.59
N THR A 316 -23.98 -6.05 -2.64
CA THR A 316 -25.40 -6.42 -2.81
C THR A 316 -26.32 -5.21 -3.07
N LYS A 317 -25.95 -4.03 -2.56
CA LYS A 317 -26.63 -2.75 -2.86
C LYS A 317 -26.30 -2.23 -4.28
N HIS A 318 -25.36 -2.86 -5.00
CA HIS A 318 -24.92 -2.43 -6.32
C HIS A 318 -25.74 -3.08 -7.45
N LYS A 319 -26.09 -2.31 -8.47
CA LYS A 319 -26.75 -2.79 -9.71
C LYS A 319 -25.83 -3.42 -10.78
N PHE A 320 -24.53 -3.61 -10.55
CA PHE A 320 -23.64 -4.21 -11.56
C PHE A 320 -23.78 -5.73 -11.52
N LYS A 321 -24.54 -6.30 -12.47
CA LYS A 321 -24.84 -7.74 -12.52
C LYS A 321 -23.60 -8.64 -12.64
N ASN A 322 -22.45 -8.12 -13.09
CA ASN A 322 -21.30 -8.92 -13.48
C ASN A 322 -20.07 -8.75 -12.58
N LEU A 323 -20.15 -7.99 -11.48
CA LEU A 323 -19.03 -7.79 -10.57
C LEU A 323 -19.46 -8.15 -9.14
N LYS A 324 -19.09 -9.35 -8.71
CA LYS A 324 -19.35 -9.84 -7.36
C LYS A 324 -18.04 -10.29 -6.74
N ASN A 325 -17.76 -9.77 -5.55
CA ASN A 325 -16.64 -10.22 -4.73
C ASN A 325 -17.12 -11.36 -3.82
N GLU A 326 -16.19 -12.09 -3.20
CA GLU A 326 -16.46 -13.24 -2.33
C GLU A 326 -17.56 -12.92 -1.31
N THR A 327 -17.42 -11.80 -0.61
CA THR A 327 -18.39 -11.35 0.39
C THR A 327 -19.77 -11.12 -0.20
N THR A 328 -19.87 -10.60 -1.42
CA THR A 328 -21.18 -10.39 -2.06
C THR A 328 -21.92 -11.71 -2.29
N TYR A 329 -21.22 -12.76 -2.72
CA TYR A 329 -21.80 -14.10 -2.88
C TYR A 329 -22.24 -14.70 -1.53
N ILE A 330 -21.45 -14.52 -0.48
CA ILE A 330 -21.78 -15.00 0.87
C ILE A 330 -23.04 -14.29 1.40
N PHE A 331 -23.14 -12.98 1.24
CA PHE A 331 -24.31 -12.20 1.65
C PHE A 331 -25.59 -12.61 0.91
N ASP A 332 -25.50 -12.83 -0.41
CA ASP A 332 -26.64 -13.28 -1.21
C ASP A 332 -27.17 -14.64 -0.72
N SER A 333 -26.26 -15.50 -0.25
CA SER A 333 -26.56 -16.88 0.14
C SER A 333 -27.01 -17.03 1.58
N LEU A 334 -26.40 -16.30 2.53
CA LEU A 334 -26.58 -16.45 3.97
C LEU A 334 -27.33 -15.26 4.61
N LYS A 335 -28.31 -14.72 3.89
CA LYS A 335 -29.06 -13.49 4.21
C LYS A 335 -29.34 -13.30 5.70
N GLY A 336 -28.91 -12.16 6.25
CA GLY A 336 -29.15 -11.78 7.65
C GLY A 336 -28.18 -12.38 8.68
N SER A 337 -27.45 -13.43 8.33
CA SER A 337 -26.48 -14.10 9.24
C SER A 337 -25.05 -13.59 9.10
N VAL A 338 -24.80 -12.57 8.25
CA VAL A 338 -23.43 -12.16 7.88
C VAL A 338 -23.19 -10.70 8.25
N ALA A 339 -22.07 -10.42 8.91
CA ALA A 339 -21.47 -9.09 9.01
C ALA A 339 -20.11 -9.05 8.33
N ASN A 340 -19.72 -7.89 7.81
CA ASN A 340 -18.39 -7.66 7.26
C ASN A 340 -17.80 -6.37 7.84
N VAL A 341 -16.51 -6.43 8.15
CA VAL A 341 -15.80 -5.37 8.88
C VAL A 341 -14.50 -5.06 8.18
N LEU A 342 -14.27 -3.76 7.95
CA LEU A 342 -13.02 -3.28 7.40
C LEU A 342 -12.01 -3.02 8.54
N ILE A 343 -10.82 -3.62 8.45
CA ILE A 343 -9.68 -3.20 9.25
C ILE A 343 -9.11 -1.92 8.64
N ASN A 344 -8.75 -0.91 9.44
CA ASN A 344 -8.14 0.32 8.94
C ASN A 344 -7.00 0.00 7.97
N SER A 345 -7.18 0.41 6.71
CA SER A 345 -6.35 -0.01 5.57
C SER A 345 -5.90 1.21 4.76
N ILE A 346 -5.31 0.97 3.60
CA ILE A 346 -4.89 2.01 2.65
C ILE A 346 -6.01 2.19 1.61
N ALA A 347 -6.36 3.44 1.31
CA ALA A 347 -7.26 3.84 0.24
C ALA A 347 -6.51 3.98 -1.11
N GLY A 348 -7.25 4.06 -2.22
CA GLY A 348 -6.69 4.20 -3.56
C GLY A 348 -6.51 2.86 -4.27
N GLY A 349 -7.38 2.58 -5.24
CA GLY A 349 -7.40 1.32 -6.00
C GLY A 349 -6.12 1.02 -6.80
N LYS A 350 -6.09 -0.14 -7.47
CA LYS A 350 -4.94 -0.73 -8.19
C LYS A 350 -4.10 0.22 -9.09
N LYS A 351 -4.66 1.34 -9.55
CA LYS A 351 -3.94 2.36 -10.35
C LYS A 351 -2.96 3.22 -9.53
N TYR A 352 -3.05 3.22 -8.20
CA TYR A 352 -2.23 4.04 -7.30
C TYR A 352 -1.21 3.25 -6.47
N TYR A 353 -0.87 2.02 -6.88
CA TYR A 353 0.35 1.34 -6.40
C TYR A 353 1.65 2.08 -6.77
N SER A 354 1.56 3.24 -7.42
CA SER A 354 2.60 4.25 -7.30
C SER A 354 2.67 4.67 -5.82
N GLN A 355 3.64 4.10 -5.10
CA GLN A 355 3.99 4.21 -3.68
C GLN A 355 4.10 5.65 -3.10
N PHE A 356 3.73 6.66 -3.89
CA PHE A 356 3.76 8.10 -3.63
C PHE A 356 2.56 8.62 -2.85
N PHE A 357 1.45 7.87 -2.85
CA PHE A 357 0.29 8.15 -2.02
C PHE A 357 -0.22 6.82 -1.48
N LEU A 358 0.27 6.40 -0.32
CA LEU A 358 -0.47 5.45 0.50
C LEU A 358 -1.80 6.15 0.81
N GLY A 359 -2.83 5.90 0.01
CA GLY A 359 -4.07 6.63 0.07
C GLY A 359 -4.61 6.55 1.48
N SER A 360 -4.87 7.71 2.05
CA SER A 360 -5.48 7.78 3.37
C SER A 360 -6.97 7.90 3.14
N HIS A 361 -7.74 7.17 3.94
CA HIS A 361 -9.20 7.23 3.88
C HIS A 361 -9.68 8.68 3.96
N ASN A 362 -10.54 9.05 3.02
CA ASN A 362 -11.15 10.37 2.85
C ASN A 362 -10.14 11.52 3.08
N LYS A 363 -9.14 11.60 2.20
CA LYS A 363 -8.12 12.66 2.20
C LYS A 363 -7.32 12.79 3.51
N SER A 364 -7.16 11.70 4.26
CA SER A 364 -6.49 11.64 5.58
C SER A 364 -7.31 12.14 6.77
N SER A 365 -8.60 12.43 6.60
CA SER A 365 -9.46 12.90 7.71
C SER A 365 -9.59 11.84 8.81
N TRP A 366 -9.66 10.56 8.45
CA TRP A 366 -9.76 9.45 9.39
C TRP A 366 -8.48 9.34 10.22
N ASP A 367 -7.33 9.23 9.54
CA ASP A 367 -6.01 9.16 10.20
C ASP A 367 -5.78 10.34 11.14
N LYS A 368 -6.22 11.54 10.73
CA LYS A 368 -6.07 12.74 11.55
C LYS A 368 -6.92 12.70 12.82
N ALA A 369 -8.18 12.27 12.70
CA ALA A 369 -9.07 12.14 13.84
C ALA A 369 -8.55 11.11 14.85
N PHE A 370 -8.09 9.95 14.37
CA PHE A 370 -7.45 8.93 15.22
C PHE A 370 -6.17 9.43 15.87
N GLU A 371 -5.29 10.12 15.14
CA GLU A 371 -4.06 10.71 15.70
C GLU A 371 -4.39 11.65 16.87
N LEU A 372 -5.37 12.54 16.69
CA LEU A 372 -5.78 13.51 17.71
C LEU A 372 -6.51 12.88 18.90
N CYS A 373 -6.99 11.64 18.75
CA CYS A 373 -7.57 10.84 19.83
C CYS A 373 -6.59 9.80 20.39
N GLY A 374 -5.28 9.99 20.18
CA GLY A 374 -4.24 9.12 20.74
C GLY A 374 -4.13 7.75 20.08
N ASN A 375 -4.65 7.58 18.86
CA ASN A 375 -4.66 6.32 18.11
C ASN A 375 -5.28 5.15 18.89
N LYS A 376 -6.34 5.41 19.67
CA LYS A 376 -7.08 4.39 20.44
C LYS A 376 -7.57 3.29 19.51
N SER A 377 -7.30 2.02 19.87
CA SER A 377 -7.85 0.89 19.14
C SER A 377 -9.33 0.71 19.49
N ILE A 378 -10.20 0.89 18.49
CA ILE A 378 -11.65 0.83 18.65
C ILE A 378 -12.30 0.12 17.48
N GLY A 379 -13.53 -0.34 17.68
CA GLY A 379 -14.41 -0.84 16.63
C GLY A 379 -15.81 -0.28 16.77
N PHE A 380 -16.49 -0.05 15.65
CA PHE A 380 -17.84 0.51 15.62
C PHE A 380 -18.58 0.19 14.32
N ASP A 381 -19.90 0.28 14.36
CA ASP A 381 -20.76 0.19 13.18
C ASP A 381 -20.61 1.44 12.30
N LEU A 382 -20.48 1.24 10.99
CA LEU A 382 -20.39 2.34 10.05
C LEU A 382 -21.73 3.07 9.93
N GLU A 383 -22.85 2.35 9.96
CA GLU A 383 -24.18 2.97 10.01
C GLU A 383 -24.31 3.85 11.26
N GLY A 384 -24.77 5.09 11.09
CA GLY A 384 -24.88 6.06 12.19
C GLY A 384 -23.55 6.72 12.62
N SER A 385 -22.40 6.33 12.06
CA SER A 385 -21.11 6.97 12.32
C SER A 385 -20.77 8.06 11.30
N PRO A 386 -19.97 9.09 11.64
CA PRO A 386 -19.48 10.08 10.68
C PRO A 386 -18.45 9.50 9.70
N PHE A 387 -18.01 8.25 9.90
CA PHE A 387 -17.12 7.51 9.00
C PHE A 387 -17.93 6.81 7.91
N GLY A 388 -19.06 6.20 8.28
CA GLY A 388 -19.94 5.52 7.34
C GLY A 388 -20.57 6.43 6.30
N GLU A 389 -20.67 7.74 6.58
CA GLU A 389 -21.19 8.76 5.65
C GLU A 389 -20.20 9.19 4.57
N ASP A 390 -18.92 8.86 4.72
CA ASP A 390 -17.89 9.26 3.78
C ASP A 390 -17.94 8.42 2.50
N GLN A 391 -17.53 9.06 1.40
CA GLN A 391 -17.41 8.43 0.10
C GLN A 391 -16.39 7.28 0.14
N PHE A 392 -16.75 6.14 -0.44
CA PHE A 392 -15.89 4.98 -0.49
C PHE A 392 -14.74 5.18 -1.49
N ASP A 393 -13.50 5.27 -0.99
CA ASP A 393 -12.32 5.64 -1.80
C ASP A 393 -11.24 4.53 -1.90
N MET A 394 -11.54 3.33 -1.39
CA MET A 394 -10.65 2.17 -1.57
C MET A 394 -10.67 1.62 -3.00
N ASN A 395 -11.76 1.82 -3.74
CA ASN A 395 -11.87 1.47 -5.15
C ASN A 395 -12.70 2.51 -5.89
N LEU A 396 -12.09 3.18 -6.87
CA LEU A 396 -12.70 4.27 -7.63
C LEU A 396 -13.96 3.85 -8.39
N ASN A 397 -14.07 2.57 -8.76
CA ASN A 397 -15.27 2.03 -9.43
C ASN A 397 -16.51 2.02 -8.52
N PHE A 398 -16.32 2.20 -7.21
CA PHE A 398 -17.35 2.20 -6.19
C PHE A 398 -17.42 3.54 -5.45
N SER A 399 -16.86 4.60 -6.04
CA SER A 399 -16.84 5.94 -5.45
C SER A 399 -18.24 6.56 -5.31
N GLN A 400 -19.26 6.03 -5.98
CA GLN A 400 -20.66 6.44 -5.79
C GLN A 400 -21.26 5.98 -4.46
N PHE A 401 -20.62 5.05 -3.75
CA PHE A 401 -21.11 4.53 -2.47
C PHE A 401 -20.47 5.22 -1.28
N LYS A 402 -21.11 5.04 -0.13
CA LYS A 402 -20.52 5.37 1.16
C LYS A 402 -19.93 4.13 1.83
N TYR A 403 -19.08 4.30 2.82
CA TYR A 403 -18.50 3.17 3.55
C TYR A 403 -19.56 2.23 4.16
N LYS A 404 -20.65 2.79 4.70
CA LYS A 404 -21.78 2.01 5.26
C LYS A 404 -22.57 1.21 4.22
N ASP A 405 -22.39 1.48 2.93
CA ASP A 405 -23.00 0.70 1.86
C ASP A 405 -22.20 -0.56 1.52
N ILE A 406 -20.91 -0.58 1.87
CA ILE A 406 -19.97 -1.65 1.53
C ILE A 406 -19.62 -2.52 2.74
N TYR A 407 -19.61 -1.95 3.94
CA TYR A 407 -19.25 -2.62 5.18
C TYR A 407 -20.26 -2.33 6.29
N HIS A 408 -20.48 -3.31 7.15
CA HIS A 408 -21.23 -3.10 8.39
C HIS A 408 -20.41 -2.31 9.41
N GLY A 409 -19.14 -2.69 9.57
CA GLY A 409 -18.29 -2.19 10.64
C GLY A 409 -16.94 -1.72 10.17
N PHE A 410 -16.28 -0.98 11.06
CA PHE A 410 -14.89 -0.60 10.93
C PHE A 410 -14.15 -0.83 12.23
N ILE A 411 -12.90 -1.30 12.14
CA ILE A 411 -11.99 -1.38 13.28
C ILE A 411 -10.69 -0.63 13.00
N PHE A 412 -10.26 0.16 13.98
CA PHE A 412 -8.95 0.77 14.01
C PHE A 412 -8.02 -0.01 14.94
N TYR A 413 -6.90 -0.49 14.39
CA TYR A 413 -5.90 -1.24 15.13
C TYR A 413 -4.49 -0.75 14.82
N LYS A 414 -4.02 0.23 15.59
CA LYS A 414 -2.75 0.94 15.39
C LYS A 414 -2.73 1.85 14.15
N SER A 415 -1.93 2.90 14.25
CA SER A 415 -1.68 3.82 13.14
C SER A 415 -0.91 3.10 12.03
N LYS A 416 -1.12 3.52 10.78
CA LYS A 416 -0.32 3.06 9.63
C LYS A 416 1.18 3.30 9.76
N PHE A 417 1.54 4.21 10.65
CA PHE A 417 2.90 4.53 11.03
C PHE A 417 3.55 3.48 11.95
N ASP A 418 2.74 2.63 12.57
CA ASP A 418 3.17 1.54 13.45
C ASP A 418 3.05 0.17 12.75
N TRP A 419 2.58 0.14 11.50
CA TRP A 419 2.47 -1.08 10.73
C TRP A 419 3.84 -1.62 10.35
N VAL A 420 3.92 -2.94 10.35
CA VAL A 420 5.13 -3.70 10.08
C VAL A 420 4.84 -4.58 8.89
N ASN A 421 5.56 -4.38 7.79
CA ASN A 421 5.48 -5.29 6.66
C ASN A 421 6.59 -6.31 6.76
N TRP A 422 6.23 -7.58 6.57
CA TRP A 422 7.20 -8.66 6.43
C TRP A 422 7.27 -9.09 4.97
N THR A 423 8.50 -9.24 4.49
CA THR A 423 8.82 -9.73 3.15
C THR A 423 9.97 -10.73 3.22
N GLY A 424 10.08 -11.62 2.24
CA GLY A 424 11.15 -12.62 2.14
C GLY A 424 10.69 -14.05 2.45
N GLN A 425 11.63 -14.99 2.50
CA GLN A 425 11.40 -16.44 2.58
C GLN A 425 11.21 -16.95 4.02
N PHE A 426 10.41 -17.99 4.23
CA PHE A 426 10.25 -18.61 5.55
C PHE A 426 11.28 -19.75 5.77
N PRO A 427 11.57 -20.13 7.03
CA PRO A 427 12.59 -21.14 7.32
C PRO A 427 12.38 -22.43 6.53
N TYR A 428 13.48 -23.07 6.11
CA TYR A 428 13.48 -24.40 5.49
C TYR A 428 12.82 -24.50 4.09
N GLU A 429 12.47 -23.39 3.44
CA GLU A 429 11.77 -23.39 2.13
C GLU A 429 12.55 -24.05 0.98
N LEU A 430 13.88 -23.95 0.96
CA LEU A 430 14.78 -24.61 0.00
C LEU A 430 15.54 -25.80 0.61
N GLU A 431 15.03 -26.42 1.67
CA GLU A 431 15.46 -27.78 2.03
C GLU A 431 15.09 -28.78 0.93
N ASP A 432 15.78 -29.92 0.91
CA ASP A 432 15.71 -30.88 -0.19
C ASP A 432 14.30 -31.44 -0.42
N ASP A 433 13.44 -31.46 0.60
CA ASP A 433 12.05 -31.92 0.52
C ASP A 433 11.14 -31.03 -0.35
N PHE A 434 11.52 -29.75 -0.56
CA PHE A 434 10.70 -28.77 -1.29
C PHE A 434 11.34 -28.27 -2.59
N ILE A 435 12.62 -28.59 -2.78
CA ILE A 435 13.43 -27.99 -3.85
C ILE A 435 12.92 -28.33 -5.25
N ASP A 436 12.39 -29.53 -5.46
CA ASP A 436 11.91 -29.96 -6.77
C ASP A 436 10.58 -29.32 -7.14
N GLU A 437 9.68 -29.19 -6.17
CA GLU A 437 8.45 -28.42 -6.34
C GLU A 437 8.78 -26.93 -6.55
N TYR A 438 9.83 -26.41 -5.91
CA TYR A 438 10.29 -25.03 -6.10
C TYR A 438 10.82 -24.79 -7.52
N LYS A 439 11.64 -25.71 -8.02
CA LYS A 439 12.08 -25.69 -9.41
C LYS A 439 10.89 -25.76 -10.35
N ARG A 440 9.94 -26.67 -10.11
CA ARG A 440 8.73 -26.81 -10.93
C ARG A 440 7.95 -25.49 -11.00
N ARG A 441 7.63 -24.87 -9.85
CA ARG A 441 6.90 -23.59 -9.82
C ARG A 441 7.64 -22.47 -10.56
N ASN A 442 8.96 -22.39 -10.42
CA ASN A 442 9.75 -21.41 -11.16
C ASN A 442 9.69 -21.67 -12.68
N ILE A 443 9.73 -22.93 -13.12
CA ILE A 443 9.54 -23.29 -14.53
C ILE A 443 8.15 -22.87 -15.02
N LEU A 444 7.08 -23.10 -14.24
CA LEU A 444 5.72 -22.67 -14.59
C LEU A 444 5.61 -21.15 -14.76
N TYR A 445 6.41 -20.38 -14.03
CA TYR A 445 6.55 -18.93 -14.19
C TYR A 445 7.45 -18.49 -15.36
N GLY A 446 7.91 -19.41 -16.21
CA GLY A 446 8.83 -19.11 -17.31
C GLY A 446 10.26 -18.80 -16.86
N ARG A 447 10.63 -19.17 -15.62
CA ARG A 447 11.99 -18.96 -15.09
C ARG A 447 12.83 -20.22 -15.29
N GLU A 448 13.37 -20.38 -16.48
CA GLU A 448 14.19 -21.55 -16.86
C GLU A 448 15.47 -21.71 -16.03
N LYS A 449 15.97 -20.61 -15.45
CA LYS A 449 17.17 -20.57 -14.60
C LYS A 449 16.87 -20.76 -13.11
N ALA A 450 15.89 -21.60 -12.76
CA ALA A 450 15.48 -21.85 -11.37
C ALA A 450 16.67 -22.28 -10.47
N ASN A 451 17.59 -23.09 -10.98
CA ASN A 451 18.77 -23.54 -10.24
C ASN A 451 19.74 -22.40 -9.90
N LEU A 452 19.91 -21.42 -10.78
CA LEU A 452 20.73 -20.24 -10.49
C LEU A 452 20.08 -19.37 -9.42
N TYR A 453 18.75 -19.21 -9.48
CA TYR A 453 17.99 -18.49 -8.46
C TYR A 453 18.12 -19.17 -7.08
N ILE A 454 17.96 -20.50 -7.02
CA ILE A 454 18.17 -21.28 -5.78
C ILE A 454 19.58 -21.06 -5.23
N GLN A 455 20.61 -21.12 -6.09
CA GLN A 455 22.00 -20.94 -5.67
C GLN A 455 22.27 -19.52 -5.17
N GLU A 456 21.71 -18.49 -5.81
CA GLU A 456 21.79 -17.11 -5.34
C GLU A 456 21.08 -16.93 -4.00
N GLN A 457 19.90 -17.52 -3.82
CA GLN A 457 19.15 -17.44 -2.57
C GLN A 457 19.88 -18.14 -1.41
N ARG A 458 20.40 -19.36 -1.62
CA ARG A 458 21.21 -20.10 -0.63
C ARG A 458 22.51 -19.36 -0.25
N LYS A 459 23.07 -18.54 -1.16
CA LYS A 459 24.26 -17.72 -0.89
C LYS A 459 23.93 -16.42 -0.14
N SER A 460 22.67 -16.01 -0.08
CA SER A 460 22.28 -14.80 0.64
C SER A 460 22.38 -15.03 2.15
N LYS A 461 23.02 -14.10 2.87
CA LYS A 461 23.17 -14.18 4.35
C LYS A 461 21.86 -14.02 5.13
N ASP A 462 20.77 -13.74 4.42
CA ASP A 462 19.44 -13.45 4.95
C ASP A 462 18.42 -14.53 4.58
N TYR A 463 18.87 -15.64 3.99
CA TYR A 463 18.05 -16.74 3.48
C TYR A 463 17.06 -17.30 4.53
N ASP A 464 17.50 -17.44 5.79
CA ASP A 464 16.65 -17.89 6.91
C ASP A 464 16.16 -16.73 7.80
N LYS A 465 16.34 -15.47 7.39
CA LYS A 465 16.06 -14.31 8.25
C LYS A 465 14.78 -13.57 7.86
N PHE A 466 14.03 -13.18 8.90
CA PHE A 466 12.90 -12.26 8.78
C PHE A 466 13.42 -10.86 8.44
N VAL A 467 13.06 -10.34 7.26
CA VAL A 467 13.34 -8.94 6.91
C VAL A 467 12.13 -8.12 7.31
N GLU A 468 12.22 -7.52 8.50
CA GLU A 468 11.22 -6.58 9.00
C GLU A 468 11.39 -5.23 8.31
N ARG A 469 10.32 -4.71 7.70
CA ARG A 469 10.29 -3.34 7.18
C ARG A 469 9.15 -2.56 7.82
N LYS A 470 9.51 -1.66 8.75
CA LYS A 470 8.58 -0.64 9.22
C LYS A 470 8.34 0.36 8.10
N MET A 471 7.07 0.77 7.91
CA MET A 471 6.70 1.74 6.88
C MET A 471 7.43 3.10 7.03
N ASN A 472 7.95 3.41 8.22
CA ASN A 472 8.49 4.72 8.57
C ASN A 472 10.02 4.86 8.59
N THR A 473 10.78 3.78 8.38
CA THR A 473 12.23 3.81 8.70
C THR A 473 13.14 3.74 7.49
N ASP A 474 12.63 3.43 6.29
CA ASP A 474 13.51 3.30 5.13
C ASP A 474 13.72 4.68 4.46
N LEU A 475 14.88 5.27 4.72
CA LEU A 475 15.35 6.51 4.09
C LEU A 475 15.29 6.40 2.55
N PHE A 476 15.43 5.20 1.99
CA PHE A 476 15.33 4.94 0.56
C PHE A 476 13.89 4.98 0.07
N VAL A 477 12.94 4.37 0.80
CA VAL A 477 11.50 4.51 0.51
C VAL A 477 11.09 5.98 0.63
N TYR A 478 11.57 6.66 1.66
CA TYR A 478 11.36 8.08 1.89
C TYR A 478 11.95 8.95 0.77
N ALA A 479 13.19 8.69 0.33
CA ALA A 479 13.84 9.41 -0.76
C ALA A 479 13.19 9.10 -2.10
N LYS A 480 12.73 7.87 -2.33
CA LYS A 480 11.98 7.44 -3.51
C LYS A 480 10.62 8.12 -3.58
N GLN A 481 9.91 8.22 -2.45
CA GLN A 481 8.62 8.91 -2.35
C GLN A 481 8.74 10.42 -2.51
N ASN A 482 9.83 11.00 -2.01
CA ASN A 482 10.14 12.41 -2.17
C ASN A 482 11.04 12.69 -3.38
N ILE A 483 11.24 11.73 -4.28
CA ILE A 483 12.24 11.85 -5.36
C ILE A 483 11.92 13.00 -6.29
N LYS A 484 10.64 13.31 -6.49
CA LYS A 484 10.20 14.50 -7.23
C LYS A 484 10.66 15.77 -6.50
N LEU A 485 10.40 15.89 -5.20
CA LEU A 485 10.83 17.03 -4.39
C LEU A 485 12.37 17.16 -4.35
N ILE A 486 13.09 16.07 -4.13
CA ILE A 486 14.57 16.02 -4.11
C ILE A 486 15.14 16.37 -5.48
N SER A 487 14.59 15.83 -6.57
CA SER A 487 15.04 16.17 -7.92
C SER A 487 14.76 17.63 -8.27
N TYR A 488 13.63 18.20 -7.87
CA TYR A 488 13.36 19.64 -8.03
C TYR A 488 14.39 20.50 -7.29
N GLN A 489 14.82 20.09 -6.09
CA GLN A 489 15.82 20.81 -5.31
C GLN A 489 17.21 20.71 -5.91
N LEU A 490 17.61 19.52 -6.38
CA LEU A 490 18.87 19.35 -7.08
C LEU A 490 18.91 20.21 -8.34
N ILE A 491 17.82 20.23 -9.11
CA ILE A 491 17.73 21.07 -10.30
C ILE A 491 17.77 22.56 -9.94
N PHE A 492 17.09 22.99 -8.87
CA PHE A 492 17.15 24.36 -8.38
C PHE A 492 18.59 24.76 -7.98
N ILE A 493 19.28 23.93 -7.20
CA ILE A 493 20.67 24.20 -6.78
C ILE A 493 21.59 24.26 -7.99
N LEU A 494 21.48 23.31 -8.91
CA LEU A 494 22.29 23.26 -10.13
C LEU A 494 22.05 24.50 -11.02
N SER A 495 20.80 24.95 -11.15
CA SER A 495 20.46 26.14 -11.93
C SER A 495 21.07 27.42 -11.31
N ASN A 496 21.01 27.57 -9.98
CA ASN A 496 21.62 28.70 -9.29
C ASN A 496 23.14 28.67 -9.34
N PHE A 497 23.75 27.49 -9.21
CA PHE A 497 25.20 27.31 -9.34
C PHE A 497 25.68 27.67 -10.76
N LEU A 498 24.93 27.26 -11.79
CA LEU A 498 25.18 27.66 -13.18
C LEU A 498 25.07 29.18 -13.37
N ILE A 499 24.04 29.83 -12.82
CA ILE A 499 23.89 31.29 -12.87
C ILE A 499 25.08 31.99 -12.19
N LEU A 500 25.50 31.50 -11.02
CA LEU A 500 26.65 32.05 -10.29
C LEU A 500 27.96 31.90 -11.08
N ILE A 501 28.22 30.74 -11.68
CA ILE A 501 29.39 30.53 -12.56
C ILE A 501 29.36 31.52 -13.73
N LEU A 502 28.20 31.74 -14.33
CA LEU A 502 28.05 32.68 -15.44
C LEU A 502 28.33 34.12 -14.99
N ILE A 503 27.83 34.53 -13.82
CA ILE A 503 28.13 35.84 -13.20
C ILE A 503 29.63 35.98 -12.93
N LEU A 504 30.26 35.01 -12.27
CA LEU A 504 31.69 35.05 -11.94
C LEU A 504 32.56 35.11 -13.19
N ARG A 505 32.27 34.27 -14.18
CA ARG A 505 32.96 34.28 -15.47
C ARG A 505 32.80 35.62 -16.18
N TYR A 506 31.65 36.26 -16.03
CA TYR A 506 31.39 37.58 -16.59
C TYR A 506 32.23 38.67 -15.93
N ILE A 507 32.26 38.70 -14.59
CA ILE A 507 33.06 39.64 -13.79
C ILE A 507 34.55 39.51 -14.14
N ILE A 508 35.06 38.28 -14.24
CA ILE A 508 36.45 38.00 -14.62
C ILE A 508 36.75 38.53 -16.02
N LYS A 509 35.80 38.40 -16.96
CA LYS A 509 35.97 38.85 -18.34
C LYS A 509 35.82 40.37 -18.50
N SER A 510 35.06 41.06 -17.65
CA SER A 510 34.95 42.53 -17.68
C SER A 510 36.14 43.24 -17.03
N ARG A 511 37.00 42.51 -16.31
CA ARG A 511 38.24 43.03 -15.71
C ARG A 511 39.48 42.81 -16.59
N LYS A 512 39.33 42.13 -17.73
CA LYS A 512 40.31 42.01 -18.80
C LYS A 512 39.83 42.80 -19.99
#